data_AF-A0A194VDY1-F1
#
_entry.id   AF-A0A194VDY1-F1
#
_cell.length_a   1.000
_cell.length_b   1.000
_cell.length_c   1.000
_cell.angle_alpha   90.00
_cell.angle_beta   90.00
_cell.angle_gamma   90.00
#
_symmetry.space_group_name_H-M   'P 1'
#
loop_
_entity.id
_entity.type
_entity.pdbx_description
1 polymer ?
#
loop_
_entity_poly.entity_id
_entity_poly.type
_entity_poly.pdbx_seq_one_letter_code
_entity_poly.pdbx_strand_id
1 'polypeptide(L)'
;MKPIQTLLLTLSLVTAALALPDTLERRAASRKKPDEKYFQEAGGNEKLGHYDGRYFQGEVDYEDHRVALRHLIRSYLSVFRALGIETWLAHGTLLGWWWNGQIMPWDYDLDVQVTASTLQYLGDHYNRTMHEYRYIDEATGEEMTKVYLLDVNPHHVDRARGNGMNVIDSRWVDTSNGMFIDMTGLAEREPVKAPGIWACKNNHRYKTTDLYPMRETEFEGVPAIVPYAFDAVLTAEYGKKSLVTTSWQGHNWDPNVKEWIKKQS
;
A
#
# COMPACT_ATOMS: atom_id res chain seq x y z
N MET A 1 -22.01 89.91 -17.94
CA MET A 1 -22.94 89.76 -16.80
C MET A 1 -23.52 88.35 -16.83
N LYS A 2 -23.20 87.61 -15.75
CA LYS A 2 -23.75 86.35 -15.18
C LYS A 2 -24.12 85.15 -16.09
N PRO A 3 -23.61 83.95 -15.76
CA PRO A 3 -23.71 82.74 -16.58
C PRO A 3 -25.02 81.99 -16.34
N ILE A 4 -25.54 81.33 -17.38
CA ILE A 4 -26.66 80.39 -17.24
C ILE A 4 -26.05 79.02 -16.92
N GLN A 5 -26.49 78.48 -15.79
CA GLN A 5 -26.05 77.23 -15.19
C GLN A 5 -26.36 76.02 -16.08
N THR A 6 -25.32 75.22 -16.28
CA THR A 6 -25.36 73.85 -16.78
C THR A 6 -26.13 72.97 -15.81
N LEU A 7 -27.31 72.47 -16.20
CA LEU A 7 -28.02 71.43 -15.48
C LEU A 7 -27.52 70.06 -15.98
N LEU A 8 -26.58 69.48 -15.24
CA LEU A 8 -26.17 68.09 -15.41
C LEU A 8 -27.32 67.18 -14.94
N LEU A 9 -28.06 66.62 -15.89
CA LEU A 9 -29.00 65.53 -15.64
C LEU A 9 -28.17 64.25 -15.45
N THR A 10 -27.87 63.88 -14.21
CA THR A 10 -27.30 62.56 -13.91
C THR A 10 -28.39 61.51 -14.11
N LEU A 11 -28.35 60.84 -15.26
CA LEU A 11 -29.14 59.65 -15.52
C LEU A 11 -28.53 58.49 -14.72
N SER A 12 -29.01 58.25 -13.51
CA SER A 12 -28.69 57.05 -12.75
C SER A 12 -29.36 55.86 -13.46
N LEU A 13 -28.59 55.14 -14.28
CA LEU A 13 -28.93 53.79 -14.71
C LEU A 13 -29.00 52.91 -13.45
N VAL A 14 -30.20 52.70 -12.93
CA VAL A 14 -30.47 51.57 -12.06
C VAL A 14 -30.46 50.34 -12.96
N THR A 15 -29.28 49.75 -13.15
CA THR A 15 -29.20 48.33 -13.52
C THR A 15 -29.80 47.56 -12.36
N ALA A 16 -31.08 47.19 -12.48
CA ALA A 16 -31.65 46.11 -11.71
C ALA A 16 -30.88 44.85 -12.12
N ALA A 17 -29.77 44.57 -11.44
CA ALA A 17 -29.19 43.25 -11.44
C ALA A 17 -30.27 42.34 -10.86
N LEU A 18 -30.94 41.59 -11.74
CA LEU A 18 -31.68 40.41 -11.36
C LEU A 18 -30.65 39.48 -10.73
N ALA A 19 -30.47 39.62 -9.41
CA ALA A 19 -29.77 38.66 -8.60
C ALA A 19 -30.56 37.36 -8.73
N LEU A 20 -30.08 36.49 -9.63
CA LEU A 20 -30.46 35.10 -9.64
C LEU A 20 -30.32 34.59 -8.20
N PRO A 21 -31.31 33.86 -7.66
CA PRO A 21 -31.20 33.36 -6.31
C PRO A 21 -29.96 32.46 -6.23
N ASP A 22 -28.93 32.94 -5.54
CA ASP A 22 -27.65 32.29 -5.25
C ASP A 22 -27.82 31.06 -4.32
N THR A 23 -29.04 30.52 -4.29
CA THR A 23 -29.55 29.57 -3.29
C THR A 23 -29.90 28.21 -3.88
N LEU A 24 -29.87 28.04 -5.20
CA LEU A 24 -30.14 26.75 -5.86
C LEU A 24 -28.87 25.98 -6.28
N GLU A 25 -27.77 26.65 -6.66
CA GLU A 25 -26.51 25.95 -6.98
C GLU A 25 -25.78 25.44 -5.73
N ARG A 26 -26.04 26.04 -4.56
CA ARG A 26 -25.36 25.68 -3.30
C ARG A 26 -25.99 24.50 -2.55
N ARG A 27 -27.01 23.85 -3.13
CA ARG A 27 -27.71 22.69 -2.53
C ARG A 27 -27.47 21.35 -3.22
N ALA A 28 -26.58 21.31 -4.20
CA ALA A 28 -25.98 20.07 -4.69
C ALA A 28 -24.51 19.99 -4.30
N ALA A 29 -24.18 20.29 -3.03
CA ALA A 29 -23.09 19.56 -2.40
C ALA A 29 -23.55 18.09 -2.42
N SER A 30 -23.17 17.38 -3.48
CA SER A 30 -23.27 15.94 -3.57
C SER A 30 -22.87 15.42 -2.20
N ARG A 31 -23.83 14.87 -1.45
CA ARG A 31 -23.50 13.99 -0.33
C ARG A 31 -22.63 12.94 -0.99
N LYS A 32 -21.30 13.08 -0.88
CA LYS A 32 -20.34 12.06 -1.29
C LYS A 32 -20.94 10.79 -0.69
N LYS A 33 -21.37 9.86 -1.55
CA LYS A 33 -21.84 8.56 -1.06
C LYS A 33 -20.76 8.07 -0.09
N PRO A 34 -21.11 7.48 1.05
CA PRO A 34 -20.10 6.90 1.93
C PRO A 34 -19.16 6.07 1.05
N ASP A 35 -17.87 6.40 1.04
CA ASP A 35 -16.91 5.73 0.18
C ASP A 35 -16.93 4.24 0.56
N GLU A 36 -17.54 3.42 -0.29
CA GLU A 36 -17.68 1.98 -0.07
C GLU A 36 -16.29 1.35 -0.05
N LYS A 37 -16.15 0.22 0.65
CA LYS A 37 -14.88 -0.52 0.67
C LYS A 37 -14.59 -1.03 -0.74
N TYR A 38 -13.44 -0.67 -1.31
CA TYR A 38 -13.08 -1.12 -2.66
C TYR A 38 -12.66 -2.60 -2.64
N PHE A 39 -11.67 -2.94 -1.83
CA PHE A 39 -11.20 -4.31 -1.71
C PHE A 39 -12.11 -5.14 -0.82
N GLN A 40 -12.53 -6.29 -1.33
CA GLN A 40 -13.40 -7.23 -0.63
C GLN A 40 -12.62 -8.53 -0.43
N GLU A 41 -12.33 -8.85 0.81
CA GLU A 41 -11.61 -10.07 1.19
C GLU A 41 -12.60 -11.23 1.40
N ALA A 42 -12.11 -12.47 1.32
CA ALA A 42 -12.93 -13.66 1.58
C ALA A 42 -13.58 -13.58 2.99
N GLY A 43 -12.80 -13.09 3.96
CA GLY A 43 -13.28 -12.72 5.29
C GLY A 43 -13.75 -13.91 6.15
N GLY A 44 -14.29 -13.61 7.33
CA GLY A 44 -14.80 -14.60 8.28
C GLY A 44 -13.83 -15.01 9.39
N ASN A 45 -12.52 -14.91 9.16
CA ASN A 45 -11.48 -14.99 10.20
C ASN A 45 -10.25 -14.16 9.78
N GLU A 46 -9.24 -14.09 10.66
CA GLU A 46 -8.00 -13.33 10.42
C GLU A 46 -7.29 -13.79 9.13
N LYS A 47 -7.07 -15.09 8.96
CA LYS A 47 -6.39 -15.65 7.79
C LYS A 47 -7.11 -15.35 6.47
N LEU A 48 -8.43 -15.53 6.45
CA LEU A 48 -9.26 -15.28 5.27
C LEU A 48 -9.37 -13.78 4.94
N GLY A 49 -8.97 -12.91 5.88
CA GLY A 49 -8.74 -11.49 5.62
C GLY A 49 -7.56 -11.21 4.69
N HIS A 50 -6.72 -12.20 4.39
CA HIS A 50 -5.55 -12.07 3.50
C HIS A 50 -5.79 -12.69 2.11
N TYR A 51 -7.05 -12.93 1.75
CA TYR A 51 -7.46 -13.47 0.45
C TYR A 51 -8.45 -12.54 -0.23
N ASP A 52 -8.22 -12.23 -1.52
CA ASP A 52 -9.12 -11.46 -2.36
C ASP A 52 -10.38 -12.30 -2.66
N GLY A 53 -11.55 -11.76 -2.32
CA GLY A 53 -12.82 -12.49 -2.42
C GLY A 53 -13.22 -12.86 -3.85
N ARG A 54 -12.62 -12.25 -4.88
CA ARG A 54 -12.88 -12.58 -6.29
C ARG A 54 -12.15 -13.86 -6.72
N TYR A 55 -10.99 -14.13 -6.13
CA TYR A 55 -10.07 -15.20 -6.51
C TYR A 55 -9.92 -16.28 -5.45
N PHE A 56 -10.56 -16.13 -4.30
CA PHE A 56 -10.55 -17.13 -3.23
C PHE A 56 -11.16 -18.46 -3.70
N GLN A 57 -10.36 -19.54 -3.67
CA GLN A 57 -10.77 -20.90 -4.01
C GLN A 57 -10.72 -21.87 -2.81
N GLY A 58 -10.20 -21.41 -1.68
CA GLY A 58 -9.94 -22.22 -0.49
C GLY A 58 -8.73 -21.69 0.27
N GLU A 59 -8.65 -21.97 1.57
CA GLU A 59 -7.45 -21.64 2.36
C GLU A 59 -6.29 -22.51 1.87
N VAL A 60 -5.14 -21.89 1.61
CA VAL A 60 -3.90 -22.62 1.36
C VAL A 60 -3.44 -23.22 2.69
N ASP A 61 -3.10 -24.51 2.68
CA ASP A 61 -2.67 -25.23 3.86
C ASP A 61 -1.47 -24.58 4.55
N TYR A 62 -1.38 -24.74 5.86
CA TYR A 62 -0.31 -24.11 6.65
C TYR A 62 1.09 -24.56 6.26
N GLU A 63 1.28 -25.73 5.67
CA GLU A 63 2.62 -26.13 5.22
C GLU A 63 2.97 -25.51 3.85
N ASP A 64 1.96 -25.09 3.07
CA ASP A 64 2.13 -24.58 1.70
C ASP A 64 1.99 -23.04 1.59
N HIS A 65 1.38 -22.38 2.58
CA HIS A 65 1.11 -20.93 2.52
C HIS A 65 2.38 -20.12 2.28
N ARG A 66 3.49 -20.49 2.92
CA ARG A 66 4.77 -19.80 2.77
C ARG A 66 5.35 -19.94 1.37
N VAL A 67 5.16 -21.10 0.72
CA VAL A 67 5.55 -21.31 -0.69
C VAL A 67 4.72 -20.42 -1.60
N ALA A 68 3.41 -20.32 -1.36
CA ALA A 68 2.54 -19.42 -2.10
C ALA A 68 2.96 -17.94 -1.94
N LEU A 69 3.20 -17.48 -0.70
CA LEU A 69 3.68 -16.13 -0.40
C LEU A 69 5.05 -15.85 -1.02
N ARG A 70 5.95 -16.84 -1.03
CA ARG A 70 7.28 -16.73 -1.68
C ARG A 70 7.15 -16.44 -3.16
N HIS A 71 6.34 -17.20 -3.90
CA HIS A 71 6.14 -16.93 -5.33
C HIS A 71 5.44 -15.59 -5.56
N LEU A 72 4.49 -15.23 -4.70
CA LEU A 72 3.80 -13.95 -4.72
C LEU A 72 4.78 -12.77 -4.58
N ILE A 73 5.63 -12.72 -3.54
CA ILE A 73 6.60 -11.62 -3.38
C ILE A 73 7.69 -11.62 -4.46
N ARG A 74 8.18 -12.80 -4.87
CA ARG A 74 9.20 -12.91 -5.92
C ARG A 74 8.68 -12.39 -7.26
N SER A 75 7.42 -12.68 -7.59
CA SER A 75 6.77 -12.16 -8.80
C SER A 75 6.66 -10.63 -8.76
N TYR A 76 6.17 -10.08 -7.65
CA TYR A 76 6.02 -8.64 -7.44
C TYR A 76 7.36 -7.90 -7.59
N LEU A 77 8.38 -8.31 -6.83
CA LEU A 77 9.69 -7.65 -6.84
C LEU A 77 10.37 -7.76 -8.20
N SER A 78 10.22 -8.88 -8.91
CA SER A 78 10.79 -9.08 -10.24
C SER A 78 10.12 -8.19 -11.29
N VAL A 79 8.79 -8.11 -11.28
CA VAL A 79 8.03 -7.27 -12.20
C VAL A 79 8.29 -5.79 -11.94
N PHE A 80 8.22 -5.34 -10.68
CA PHE A 80 8.45 -3.94 -10.34
C PHE A 80 9.86 -3.49 -10.73
N ARG A 81 10.86 -4.34 -10.53
CA ARG A 81 12.23 -4.10 -11.01
C ARG A 81 12.31 -4.02 -12.53
N ALA A 82 11.70 -4.96 -13.25
CA ALA A 82 11.71 -4.96 -14.72
C ALA A 82 11.04 -3.71 -15.31
N LEU A 83 10.02 -3.18 -14.63
CA LEU A 83 9.34 -1.94 -14.98
C LEU A 83 10.10 -0.67 -14.53
N GLY A 84 11.18 -0.79 -13.76
CA GLY A 84 11.91 0.34 -13.19
C GLY A 84 11.12 1.10 -12.11
N ILE A 85 10.21 0.42 -11.41
CA ILE A 85 9.33 1.01 -10.40
C ILE A 85 9.92 0.75 -9.01
N GLU A 86 10.29 1.83 -8.33
CA GLU A 86 10.81 1.76 -6.95
C GLU A 86 9.70 1.40 -5.96
N THR A 87 9.99 0.41 -5.11
CA THR A 87 9.15 -0.11 -4.03
C THR A 87 10.07 -0.67 -2.95
N TRP A 88 9.61 -0.70 -1.69
CA TRP A 88 10.40 -1.28 -0.59
C TRP A 88 9.53 -2.12 0.35
N LEU A 89 10.18 -3.05 1.05
CA LEU A 89 9.52 -3.91 2.04
C LEU A 89 9.09 -3.08 3.25
N ALA A 90 7.91 -3.36 3.79
CA ALA A 90 7.35 -2.68 4.95
C ALA A 90 6.79 -3.67 5.97
N HIS A 91 6.45 -3.17 7.16
CA HIS A 91 5.68 -3.89 8.18
C HIS A 91 6.26 -5.30 8.48
N GLY A 92 5.40 -6.33 8.49
CA GLY A 92 5.80 -7.71 8.80
C GLY A 92 6.80 -8.27 7.79
N THR A 93 6.68 -7.90 6.52
CA THR A 93 7.61 -8.31 5.46
C THR A 93 9.02 -7.77 5.70
N LEU A 94 9.15 -6.52 6.13
CA LEU A 94 10.44 -5.95 6.53
C LEU A 94 11.00 -6.63 7.79
N LEU A 95 10.14 -7.05 8.72
CA LEU A 95 10.56 -7.78 9.91
C LEU A 95 11.09 -9.19 9.56
N GLY A 96 10.43 -9.90 8.63
CA GLY A 96 10.94 -11.16 8.10
C GLY A 96 12.30 -10.99 7.43
N TRP A 97 12.46 -9.92 6.64
CA TRP A 97 13.73 -9.56 6.05
C TRP A 97 14.85 -9.37 7.09
N TRP A 98 14.56 -8.70 8.21
CA TRP A 98 15.54 -8.46 9.27
C TRP A 98 16.12 -9.75 9.86
N TRP A 99 15.33 -10.82 9.99
CA TRP A 99 15.78 -12.06 10.61
C TRP A 99 16.69 -12.88 9.69
N ASN A 100 16.22 -13.23 8.49
CA ASN A 100 16.99 -14.03 7.54
C ASN A 100 16.71 -13.72 6.08
N GLY A 101 16.07 -12.58 5.76
CA GLY A 101 15.69 -12.30 4.39
C GLY A 101 14.54 -13.16 3.89
N GLN A 102 13.73 -13.75 4.78
CA GLN A 102 12.62 -14.63 4.41
C GLN A 102 11.32 -14.25 5.12
N ILE A 103 10.20 -14.71 4.58
CA ILE A 103 8.87 -14.63 5.16
C ILE A 103 8.83 -15.44 6.45
N MET A 104 8.28 -14.86 7.52
CA MET A 104 8.19 -15.53 8.81
C MET A 104 7.20 -16.71 8.71
N PRO A 105 7.45 -17.87 9.36
CA PRO A 105 6.63 -19.07 9.18
C PRO A 105 5.17 -18.97 9.61
N TRP A 106 4.77 -17.91 10.30
CA TRP A 106 3.41 -17.70 10.81
C TRP A 106 2.70 -16.53 10.13
N ASP A 107 3.38 -15.80 9.24
CA ASP A 107 2.79 -14.65 8.54
C ASP A 107 1.92 -15.14 7.37
N TYR A 108 0.77 -14.48 7.20
CA TYR A 108 -0.17 -14.74 6.10
C TYR A 108 -0.30 -13.55 5.14
N ASP A 109 0.33 -12.44 5.48
CA ASP A 109 0.33 -11.17 4.78
C ASP A 109 1.72 -10.79 4.25
N LEU A 110 1.68 -9.93 3.25
CA LEU A 110 2.85 -9.27 2.71
C LEU A 110 2.52 -7.80 2.51
N ASP A 111 3.44 -6.95 2.92
CA ASP A 111 3.29 -5.52 2.92
C ASP A 111 4.48 -4.84 2.24
N VAL A 112 4.15 -3.96 1.32
CA VAL A 112 5.12 -3.13 0.60
C VAL A 112 4.66 -1.69 0.56
N GLN A 113 5.60 -0.80 0.33
CA GLN A 113 5.34 0.61 0.24
C GLN A 113 5.96 1.20 -1.01
N VAL A 114 5.30 2.23 -1.53
CA VAL A 114 5.74 3.04 -2.66
C VAL A 114 5.45 4.51 -2.36
N THR A 115 5.99 5.42 -3.17
CA THR A 115 5.60 6.83 -3.07
C THR A 115 4.17 7.04 -3.60
N ALA A 116 3.48 8.06 -3.13
CA ALA A 116 2.15 8.42 -3.65
C ALA A 116 2.18 8.82 -5.14
N SER A 117 3.29 9.39 -5.63
CA SER A 117 3.51 9.63 -7.06
C SER A 117 3.63 8.32 -7.84
N THR A 118 4.31 7.31 -7.28
CA THR A 118 4.37 5.96 -7.87
C THR A 118 2.97 5.35 -7.96
N LEU A 119 2.13 5.47 -6.93
CA LEU A 119 0.75 4.98 -7.00
C LEU A 119 -0.06 5.65 -8.11
N GLN A 120 0.08 6.97 -8.27
CA GLN A 120 -0.58 7.69 -9.36
C GLN A 120 -0.16 7.11 -10.71
N TYR A 121 1.14 6.93 -10.92
CA TYR A 121 1.69 6.32 -12.13
C TYR A 121 1.17 4.88 -12.35
N LEU A 122 1.14 4.05 -11.31
CA LEU A 122 0.56 2.71 -11.39
C LEU A 122 -0.94 2.75 -11.75
N GLY A 123 -1.69 3.68 -11.17
CA GLY A 123 -3.10 3.90 -11.46
C GLY A 123 -3.36 4.26 -12.92
N ASP A 124 -2.52 5.15 -13.47
CA ASP A 124 -2.68 5.68 -14.83
C ASP A 124 -2.23 4.70 -15.92
N HIS A 125 -1.24 3.86 -15.63
CA HIS A 125 -0.56 3.04 -16.65
C HIS A 125 -0.69 1.53 -16.47
N TYR A 126 -0.87 1.04 -15.24
CA TYR A 126 -0.79 -0.39 -14.93
C TYR A 126 -2.00 -0.93 -14.17
N ASN A 127 -3.00 -0.12 -13.85
CA ASN A 127 -4.18 -0.59 -13.14
C ASN A 127 -4.90 -1.70 -13.92
N ARG A 128 -5.20 -2.81 -13.23
CA ARG A 128 -5.82 -4.04 -13.76
C ARG A 128 -5.01 -4.76 -14.83
N THR A 129 -3.71 -4.54 -14.87
CA THR A 129 -2.81 -5.34 -15.72
C THR A 129 -2.57 -6.71 -15.10
N MET A 130 -2.44 -7.72 -15.95
CA MET A 130 -2.12 -9.09 -15.59
C MET A 130 -0.66 -9.38 -15.94
N HIS A 131 0.06 -10.05 -15.05
CA HIS A 131 1.49 -10.33 -15.19
C HIS A 131 1.75 -11.82 -15.01
N GLU A 132 2.34 -12.43 -16.04
CA GLU A 132 2.82 -13.81 -15.96
C GLU A 132 4.12 -13.89 -15.19
N TYR A 133 4.23 -14.90 -14.33
CA TYR A 133 5.44 -15.23 -13.61
C TYR A 133 5.70 -16.74 -13.75
N ARG A 134 6.87 -17.08 -14.26
CA ARG A 134 7.30 -18.45 -14.47
C ARG A 134 8.36 -18.83 -13.47
N TYR A 135 8.27 -20.03 -12.93
CA TYR A 135 9.23 -20.57 -11.98
C TYR A 135 9.35 -22.08 -12.15
N ILE A 136 10.42 -22.66 -11.61
CA ILE A 136 10.57 -24.11 -11.52
C ILE A 136 10.07 -24.54 -10.14
N ASP A 137 9.13 -25.47 -10.10
CA ASP A 137 8.67 -26.06 -8.85
C ASP A 137 9.80 -26.90 -8.23
N GLU A 138 10.13 -26.63 -6.97
CA GLU A 138 11.27 -27.28 -6.31
C GLU A 138 11.02 -28.77 -6.02
N ALA A 139 9.75 -29.19 -5.88
CA ALA A 139 9.39 -30.57 -5.57
C ALA A 139 9.29 -31.44 -6.83
N THR A 140 8.72 -30.91 -7.92
CA THR A 140 8.52 -31.67 -9.17
C THR A 140 9.60 -31.41 -10.21
N GLY A 141 10.28 -30.27 -10.15
CA GLY A 141 11.22 -29.81 -11.18
C GLY A 141 10.55 -29.30 -12.46
N GLU A 142 9.22 -29.17 -12.46
CA GLU A 142 8.44 -28.73 -13.62
C GLU A 142 8.38 -27.21 -13.71
N GLU A 143 8.30 -26.69 -14.94
CA GLU A 143 8.05 -25.26 -15.16
C GLU A 143 6.56 -24.96 -14.90
N MET A 144 6.34 -24.07 -13.94
CA MET A 144 5.02 -23.59 -13.53
C MET A 144 4.85 -22.14 -13.96
N THR A 145 3.61 -21.78 -14.29
CA THR A 145 3.24 -20.39 -14.61
C THR A 145 2.09 -19.95 -13.71
N LYS A 146 2.24 -18.77 -13.11
CA LYS A 146 1.19 -18.07 -12.37
C LYS A 146 0.88 -16.73 -13.03
N VAL A 147 -0.35 -16.25 -12.82
CA VAL A 147 -0.80 -14.94 -13.28
C VAL A 147 -1.19 -14.10 -12.08
N TYR A 148 -0.64 -12.90 -12.02
CA TYR A 148 -0.88 -11.94 -10.95
C TYR A 148 -1.56 -10.68 -11.47
N LEU A 149 -2.53 -10.18 -10.72
CA LEU A 149 -3.25 -8.94 -11.01
C LEU A 149 -2.65 -7.80 -10.21
N LEU A 150 -2.28 -6.70 -10.87
CA LEU A 150 -2.05 -5.42 -10.21
C LEU A 150 -3.37 -4.63 -10.18
N ASP A 151 -3.96 -4.48 -9.00
CA ASP A 151 -5.23 -3.77 -8.81
C ASP A 151 -5.00 -2.50 -7.99
N VAL A 152 -5.30 -1.33 -8.57
CA VAL A 152 -5.13 -0.03 -7.92
C VAL A 152 -6.50 0.49 -7.47
N ASN A 153 -6.62 0.76 -6.17
CA ASN A 153 -7.82 1.31 -5.59
C ASN A 153 -8.08 2.72 -6.17
N PRO A 154 -9.28 3.04 -6.68
CA PRO A 154 -9.59 4.39 -7.14
C PRO A 154 -9.41 5.46 -6.06
N HIS A 155 -9.52 5.10 -4.78
CA HIS A 155 -9.27 5.98 -3.65
C HIS A 155 -7.77 6.21 -3.37
N HIS A 156 -6.84 5.64 -4.15
CA HIS A 156 -5.40 5.87 -3.99
C HIS A 156 -5.01 7.34 -4.16
N VAL A 157 -5.85 8.18 -4.77
CA VAL A 157 -5.65 9.63 -4.88
C VAL A 157 -5.96 10.37 -3.58
N ASP A 158 -6.83 9.79 -2.75
CA ASP A 158 -7.19 10.38 -1.47
C ASP A 158 -5.97 10.34 -0.53
N ARG A 159 -5.66 11.48 0.09
CA ARG A 159 -4.55 11.57 1.05
C ARG A 159 -5.02 11.46 2.48
N ALA A 160 -6.32 11.42 2.76
CA ALA A 160 -6.85 11.23 4.09
C ALA A 160 -7.19 9.76 4.35
N ARG A 161 -7.25 9.36 5.63
CA ARG A 161 -7.74 8.02 6.02
C ARG A 161 -9.21 7.80 5.65
N GLY A 162 -10.00 8.87 5.61
CA GLY A 162 -11.44 8.79 5.40
C GLY A 162 -12.13 7.98 6.50
N ASN A 163 -13.06 7.11 6.10
CA ASN A 163 -13.78 6.19 6.99
C ASN A 163 -12.93 4.95 7.38
N GLY A 164 -11.68 4.85 6.93
CA GLY A 164 -10.80 3.71 7.22
C GLY A 164 -10.99 2.49 6.31
N MET A 165 -11.94 2.53 5.37
CA MET A 165 -12.23 1.38 4.50
C MET A 165 -11.29 1.28 3.29
N ASN A 166 -10.64 2.38 2.92
CA ASN A 166 -9.76 2.49 1.74
C ASN A 166 -8.34 2.94 2.12
N VAL A 167 -7.80 2.32 3.19
CA VAL A 167 -6.43 2.56 3.68
C VAL A 167 -5.38 1.95 2.76
N ILE A 168 -5.67 0.78 2.17
CA ILE A 168 -4.82 0.13 1.18
C ILE A 168 -5.05 0.77 -0.19
N ASP A 169 -3.95 1.15 -0.83
CA ASP A 169 -3.97 1.89 -2.09
C ASP A 169 -3.93 0.98 -3.32
N SER A 170 -3.31 -0.19 -3.21
CA SER A 170 -3.24 -1.16 -4.30
C SER A 170 -2.90 -2.55 -3.77
N ARG A 171 -3.19 -3.58 -4.57
CA ARG A 171 -2.84 -4.96 -4.31
C ARG A 171 -2.17 -5.61 -5.50
N TRP A 172 -1.24 -6.52 -5.19
CA TRP A 172 -0.73 -7.50 -6.13
C TRP A 172 -1.34 -8.85 -5.77
N VAL A 173 -2.22 -9.39 -6.62
CA VAL A 173 -3.11 -10.51 -6.28
C VAL A 173 -2.74 -11.75 -7.08
N ASP A 174 -2.53 -12.89 -6.43
CA ASP A 174 -2.45 -14.20 -7.07
C ASP A 174 -3.86 -14.60 -7.54
N THR A 175 -4.04 -14.70 -8.86
CA THR A 175 -5.36 -15.02 -9.44
C THR A 175 -5.77 -16.49 -9.27
N SER A 176 -4.85 -17.36 -8.86
CA SER A 176 -5.12 -18.79 -8.68
C SER A 176 -5.72 -19.15 -7.32
N ASN A 177 -5.38 -18.40 -6.26
CA ASN A 177 -5.84 -18.68 -4.89
C ASN A 177 -6.39 -17.46 -4.16
N GLY A 178 -6.11 -16.23 -4.64
CA GLY A 178 -6.55 -14.98 -4.06
C GLY A 178 -5.61 -14.35 -3.03
N MET A 179 -4.49 -14.97 -2.66
CA MET A 179 -3.52 -14.32 -1.76
C MET A 179 -2.96 -13.04 -2.41
N PHE A 180 -2.66 -12.02 -1.61
CA PHE A 180 -2.21 -10.75 -2.13
C PHE A 180 -1.13 -10.06 -1.27
N ILE A 181 -0.46 -9.10 -1.89
CA ILE A 181 0.42 -8.15 -1.21
C ILE A 181 -0.37 -6.84 -1.08
N ASP A 182 -0.44 -6.30 0.14
CA ASP A 182 -0.97 -4.96 0.37
C ASP A 182 0.11 -3.91 0.09
N MET A 183 -0.24 -2.92 -0.74
CA MET A 183 0.64 -1.82 -1.11
C MET A 183 0.06 -0.50 -0.63
N THR A 184 0.86 0.26 0.13
CA THR A 184 0.48 1.58 0.66
C THR A 184 1.40 2.70 0.18
N GLY A 185 0.80 3.86 -0.05
CA GLY A 185 1.50 5.04 -0.53
C GLY A 185 2.01 5.93 0.60
N LEU A 186 3.28 6.32 0.53
CA LEU A 186 3.84 7.38 1.37
C LEU A 186 3.86 8.73 0.64
N ALA A 187 3.48 9.78 1.35
CA ALA A 187 3.65 11.17 0.93
C ALA A 187 3.95 12.06 2.13
N GLU A 188 4.57 13.22 1.88
CA GLU A 188 4.54 14.32 2.84
C GLU A 188 3.14 14.92 2.89
N ARG A 189 2.33 14.46 3.85
CA ARG A 189 0.92 14.87 3.96
C ARG A 189 0.72 16.23 4.62
N GLU A 190 1.70 16.68 5.42
CA GLU A 190 1.64 17.93 6.17
C GLU A 190 2.95 18.74 6.04
N PRO A 191 3.44 19.05 4.82
CA PRO A 191 4.80 19.56 4.61
C PRO A 191 5.05 20.91 5.29
N VAL A 192 4.01 21.72 5.53
CA VAL A 192 4.13 22.99 6.26
C VAL A 192 4.26 22.78 7.77
N LYS A 193 3.57 21.79 8.34
CA LYS A 193 3.54 21.54 9.80
C LYS A 193 4.63 20.58 10.25
N ALA A 194 4.98 19.63 9.40
CA ALA A 194 5.92 18.54 9.67
C ALA A 194 6.73 18.24 8.39
N PRO A 195 7.58 19.18 7.93
CA PRO A 195 8.39 18.99 6.74
C PRO A 195 9.28 17.76 6.87
N GLY A 196 9.41 16.99 5.79
CA GLY A 196 10.24 15.78 5.76
C GLY A 196 9.66 14.58 6.51
N ILE A 197 8.40 14.66 6.98
CA ILE A 197 7.66 13.52 7.54
C ILE A 197 6.73 12.94 6.48
N TRP A 198 7.05 11.72 6.07
CA TRP A 198 6.28 10.90 5.16
C TRP A 198 5.26 10.09 5.95
N ALA A 199 4.06 9.94 5.40
CA ALA A 199 3.01 9.17 6.07
C ALA A 199 2.07 8.48 5.10
N CYS A 200 1.63 7.27 5.47
CA CYS A 200 0.54 6.56 4.78
C CYS A 200 -0.83 7.00 5.33
N LYS A 201 -1.91 6.47 4.75
CA LYS A 201 -3.29 6.66 5.24
C LYS A 201 -3.53 6.07 6.64
N ASN A 202 -2.79 5.02 7.01
CA ASN A 202 -2.93 4.38 8.32
C ASN A 202 -2.18 5.09 9.46
N ASN A 203 -1.58 6.27 9.22
CA ASN A 203 -0.77 7.04 10.17
C ASN A 203 0.59 6.42 10.56
N HIS A 204 1.12 5.45 9.80
CA HIS A 204 2.56 5.15 9.87
C HIS A 204 3.33 6.37 9.35
N ARG A 205 4.33 6.81 10.11
CA ARG A 205 5.09 8.03 9.87
C ARG A 205 6.58 7.73 9.87
N TYR A 206 7.29 8.30 8.90
CA TYR A 206 8.71 8.10 8.70
C TYR A 206 9.37 9.45 8.44
N LYS A 207 10.57 9.68 8.98
CA LYS A 207 11.39 10.80 8.53
C LYS A 207 11.97 10.45 7.17
N THR A 208 12.25 11.48 6.37
CA THR A 208 12.96 11.31 5.10
C THR A 208 14.29 10.56 5.29
N THR A 209 15.01 10.83 6.40
CA THR A 209 16.26 10.14 6.76
C THR A 209 16.08 8.69 7.19
N ASP A 210 14.86 8.28 7.55
CA ASP A 210 14.59 6.88 7.91
C ASP A 210 14.43 6.03 6.63
N LEU A 211 13.94 6.65 5.55
CA LEU A 211 13.70 6.01 4.26
C LEU A 211 14.92 6.10 3.34
N TYR A 212 15.46 7.30 3.12
CA TYR A 212 16.43 7.58 2.05
C TYR A 212 17.86 7.82 2.56
N PRO A 213 18.89 7.47 1.77
CA PRO A 213 18.81 6.66 0.56
C PRO A 213 18.45 5.21 0.92
N MET A 214 17.50 4.62 0.20
CA MET A 214 17.11 3.24 0.46
C MET A 214 18.27 2.27 0.13
N ARG A 215 18.20 1.06 0.68
CA ARG A 215 19.26 0.06 0.56
C ARG A 215 18.80 -1.11 -0.30
N GLU A 216 19.60 -1.45 -1.30
CA GLU A 216 19.44 -2.70 -2.03
C GLU A 216 19.85 -3.89 -1.16
N THR A 217 19.12 -4.99 -1.29
CA THR A 217 19.29 -6.22 -0.52
C THR A 217 18.65 -7.39 -1.27
N GLU A 218 18.44 -8.51 -0.60
CA GLU A 218 17.72 -9.68 -1.09
C GLU A 218 16.60 -10.05 -0.12
N PHE A 219 15.48 -10.52 -0.67
CA PHE A 219 14.38 -11.12 0.08
C PHE A 219 13.81 -12.29 -0.70
N GLU A 220 13.69 -13.46 -0.05
CA GLU A 220 13.24 -14.70 -0.69
C GLU A 220 14.03 -15.04 -1.98
N GLY A 221 15.34 -14.80 -1.96
CA GLY A 221 16.23 -15.15 -3.08
C GLY A 221 16.15 -14.22 -4.30
N VAL A 222 15.45 -13.09 -4.21
CA VAL A 222 15.42 -12.08 -5.28
C VAL A 222 15.80 -10.70 -4.76
N PRO A 223 16.35 -9.81 -5.62
CA PRO A 223 16.76 -8.51 -5.12
C PRO A 223 15.55 -7.71 -4.61
N ALA A 224 15.76 -6.93 -3.56
CA ALA A 224 14.74 -6.15 -2.85
C ALA A 224 15.32 -4.81 -2.38
N ILE A 225 14.46 -3.92 -1.90
CA ILE A 225 14.84 -2.62 -1.34
C ILE A 225 14.22 -2.49 0.05
N VAL A 226 14.97 -1.90 0.98
CA VAL A 226 14.52 -1.61 2.35
C VAL A 226 14.85 -0.16 2.75
N PRO A 227 14.13 0.41 3.74
CA PRO A 227 14.45 1.73 4.29
C PRO A 227 15.89 1.84 4.81
N TYR A 228 16.47 3.05 4.77
CA TYR A 228 17.82 3.31 5.27
C TYR A 228 18.01 2.95 6.76
N ALA A 229 17.09 3.41 7.61
CA ALA A 229 17.11 3.17 9.06
C ALA A 229 16.07 2.10 9.45
N PHE A 230 16.10 0.95 8.78
CA PHE A 230 15.16 -0.16 8.99
C PHE A 230 15.04 -0.58 10.46
N ASP A 231 16.11 -0.47 11.26
CA ASP A 231 16.14 -0.83 12.68
C ASP A 231 15.28 0.13 13.52
N ALA A 232 15.39 1.44 13.24
CA ALA A 232 14.57 2.46 13.86
C ALA A 232 13.10 2.34 13.42
N VAL A 233 12.87 2.05 12.14
CA VAL A 233 11.52 1.81 11.59
C VAL A 233 10.84 0.63 12.30
N LEU A 234 11.49 -0.53 12.31
CA LEU A 234 10.94 -1.73 12.95
C LEU A 234 10.81 -1.57 14.47
N THR A 235 11.75 -0.89 15.12
CA THR A 235 11.67 -0.61 16.56
C THR A 235 10.52 0.33 16.90
N ALA A 236 10.23 1.31 16.06
CA ALA A 236 9.11 2.22 16.27
C ALA A 236 7.76 1.50 16.13
N GLU A 237 7.68 0.51 15.25
CA GLU A 237 6.45 -0.22 14.95
C GLU A 237 6.20 -1.40 15.91
N TYR A 238 7.20 -2.25 16.10
CA TYR A 238 7.07 -3.53 16.85
C TYR A 238 7.81 -3.52 18.20
N GLY A 239 8.56 -2.46 18.49
CA GLY A 239 9.40 -2.37 19.69
C GLY A 239 10.70 -3.16 19.59
N LYS A 240 11.70 -2.82 20.41
CA LYS A 240 13.04 -3.44 20.37
C LYS A 240 13.03 -4.96 20.55
N LYS A 241 12.01 -5.50 21.21
CA LYS A 241 11.89 -6.95 21.49
C LYS A 241 11.64 -7.77 20.22
N SER A 242 11.00 -7.22 19.19
CA SER A 242 10.74 -7.95 17.94
C SER A 242 12.02 -8.34 17.20
N LEU A 243 13.10 -7.57 17.40
CA LEU A 243 14.39 -7.77 16.73
C LEU A 243 15.31 -8.76 17.44
N VAL A 244 14.95 -9.20 18.66
CA VAL A 244 15.83 -10.02 19.53
C VAL A 244 15.13 -11.20 20.19
N THR A 245 13.79 -11.25 20.20
CA THR A 245 13.04 -12.33 20.83
C THR A 245 13.12 -13.56 19.95
N THR A 246 13.72 -14.65 20.45
CA THR A 246 13.99 -15.88 19.70
C THR A 246 12.93 -16.97 19.88
N SER A 247 11.77 -16.64 20.45
CA SER A 247 10.63 -17.56 20.60
C SER A 247 9.33 -16.78 20.37
N TRP A 248 8.60 -17.12 19.30
CA TRP A 248 7.37 -16.43 18.91
C TRP A 248 6.46 -17.36 18.12
N GLN A 249 5.14 -17.23 18.26
CA GLN A 249 4.11 -17.98 17.50
C GLN A 249 4.40 -19.48 17.33
N GLY A 250 4.80 -20.16 18.40
CA GLY A 250 5.09 -21.60 18.35
C GLY A 250 6.40 -21.98 17.66
N HIS A 251 7.30 -21.03 17.39
CA HIS A 251 8.60 -21.24 16.76
C HIS A 251 9.73 -20.76 17.67
N ASN A 252 10.93 -21.30 17.45
CA ASN A 252 12.18 -20.85 18.05
C ASN A 252 13.18 -20.50 16.95
N TRP A 253 13.90 -19.40 17.11
CA TRP A 253 14.99 -19.02 16.24
C TRP A 253 16.24 -19.85 16.55
N ASP A 254 16.77 -20.54 15.54
CA ASP A 254 18.06 -21.23 15.62
C ASP A 254 19.16 -20.37 14.97
N PRO A 255 20.11 -19.82 15.76
CA PRO A 255 21.16 -18.96 15.24
C PRO A 255 22.21 -19.70 14.41
N ASN A 256 22.29 -21.04 14.47
CA ASN A 256 23.28 -21.81 13.72
C ASN A 256 22.89 -21.93 12.24
N VAL A 257 21.60 -22.16 11.98
CA VAL A 257 21.05 -22.25 10.62
C VAL A 257 20.39 -20.95 10.16
N LYS A 258 20.20 -19.98 11.08
CA LYS A 258 19.53 -18.69 10.85
C LYS A 258 18.09 -18.87 10.35
N GLU A 259 17.36 -19.77 11.00
CA GLU A 259 15.96 -20.04 10.66
C GLU A 259 15.05 -20.13 11.88
N TRP A 260 13.77 -19.87 11.64
CA TRP A 260 12.70 -20.09 12.60
C TRP A 260 12.19 -21.52 12.51
N ILE A 261 12.41 -22.31 13.56
CA ILE A 261 12.04 -23.72 13.63
C ILE A 261 10.77 -23.89 14.46
N LYS A 262 9.78 -24.60 13.91
CA LYS A 262 8.53 -24.95 14.61
C LYS A 262 8.86 -25.76 15.87
N LYS A 263 8.30 -25.37 17.02
CA LYS A 263 8.44 -26.13 18.26
C LYS A 263 7.85 -27.51 18.06
N GLN A 264 8.61 -28.55 18.39
CA GLN A 264 8.05 -29.89 18.51
C GLN A 264 7.09 -29.89 19.70
N SER A 265 5.84 -30.28 19.45
CA SER A 265 4.79 -30.47 20.45
C SER A 265 5.09 -31.64 21.36
#